data_AF-A0A8S8YWS6-F1
#
_entry.id   AF-A0A8S8YWS6-F1
#
_cell.length_a   1.000
_cell.length_b   1.000
_cell.length_c   1.000
_cell.angle_alpha   90.00
_cell.angle_beta   90.00
_cell.angle_gamma   90.00
#
_symmetry.space_group_name_H-M   'P 1'
#
loop_
_entity.id
_entity.type
_entity.pdbx_description
1 polymer ?
#
loop_
_entity_poly.entity_id
_entity_poly.type
_entity_poly.pdbx_seq_one_letter_code
_entity_poly.pdbx_strand_id
1 'polypeptide(L)' 'MILADEMEADWQMIKTETAPVNSDYINPESNSGQITAGSLSVKGFWDPLRKAGAAVKLKLRQAAAQRWRIPVEECSARSG' A
#
# COMPACT_ATOMS: atom_id res chain seq x y z
N MET A 1 -4.21 4.09 -8.19
CA MET A 1 -4.22 2.75 -7.55
C MET A 1 -4.28 3.00 -6.07
N ILE A 2 -5.07 2.25 -5.29
CA ILE A 2 -5.15 2.50 -3.84
C ILE A 2 -3.75 2.62 -3.19
N LEU A 3 -2.87 1.65 -3.46
CA LEU A 3 -1.51 1.66 -2.91
C LEU A 3 -0.63 2.78 -3.49
N ALA A 4 -0.63 2.96 -4.82
CA ALA A 4 0.17 3.99 -5.51
C ALA A 4 -0.17 5.39 -5.03
N ASP A 5 -1.47 5.68 -4.97
CA ASP A 5 -1.98 7.01 -4.69
C ASP A 5 -1.63 7.39 -3.25
N GLU A 6 -1.75 6.44 -2.32
CA GLU A 6 -1.39 6.67 -0.91
C GLU A 6 0.13 6.81 -0.71
N MET A 7 0.93 6.08 -1.50
CA MET A 7 2.40 6.21 -1.54
C MET A 7 2.89 7.47 -2.25
N GLU A 8 2.03 8.16 -3.01
CA GLU A 8 2.42 9.20 -3.97
C GLU A 8 3.40 8.68 -5.04
N ALA A 9 3.31 7.40 -5.40
CA ALA A 9 4.16 6.76 -6.39
C ALA A 9 3.63 6.95 -7.81
N ASP A 10 4.54 7.00 -8.79
CA ASP A 10 4.15 6.93 -10.20
C ASP A 10 3.53 5.56 -10.51
N TRP A 11 2.30 5.56 -11.02
CA TRP A 11 1.60 4.34 -11.43
C TRP A 11 2.42 3.53 -12.45
N GLN A 12 3.18 4.18 -13.34
CA GLN A 12 3.97 3.50 -14.37
C GLN A 12 5.08 2.62 -13.80
N MET A 13 5.50 2.88 -12.56
CA MET A 13 6.56 2.13 -11.87
C MET A 13 6.05 0.88 -11.15
N ILE A 14 4.74 0.60 -11.24
CA ILE A 14 4.10 -0.46 -10.45
C ILE A 14 3.82 -1.67 -11.33
N LYS A 15 4.24 -2.83 -10.81
CA LYS A 15 3.87 -4.14 -11.35
C LYS A 15 2.94 -4.85 -10.37
N THR A 16 1.94 -5.52 -10.91
CA THR A 16 1.05 -6.41 -10.16
C THR A 16 1.37 -7.85 -10.49
N GLU A 17 1.20 -8.72 -9.51
CA GLU A 17 1.38 -10.16 -9.66
C GLU A 17 0.18 -10.87 -9.04
N THR A 18 -0.14 -12.05 -9.55
CA THR A 18 -1.19 -12.88 -8.96
C THR A 18 -0.68 -13.48 -7.66
N ALA A 19 -1.45 -13.31 -6.59
CA ALA A 19 -1.13 -13.90 -5.30
C ALA A 19 -1.07 -15.44 -5.38
N PRO A 20 -0.06 -16.10 -4.78
CA PRO A 20 -0.08 -17.54 -4.62
C PRO A 20 -1.23 -17.97 -3.70
N VAL A 21 -1.53 -19.27 -3.65
CA VAL A 21 -2.52 -19.82 -2.71
C VAL A 21 -1.95 -19.75 -1.30
N ASN A 22 -2.44 -18.82 -0.48
CA ASN A 22 -1.98 -18.61 0.89
C ASN A 22 -3.08 -17.90 1.72
N SER A 23 -3.17 -18.21 3.02
CA SER A 23 -4.08 -17.58 3.96
C SER A 23 -3.92 -16.06 4.08
N ASP A 24 -2.74 -15.52 3.81
CA ASP A 24 -2.45 -14.08 3.85
C ASP A 24 -3.28 -13.29 2.82
N TYR A 25 -3.81 -13.96 1.80
CA TYR A 25 -4.62 -13.36 0.73
C TYR A 25 -6.12 -13.66 0.86
N ILE A 26 -6.57 -14.18 2.01
CA ILE A 26 -8.00 -14.33 2.30
C ILE A 26 -8.66 -12.96 2.26
N ASN A 27 -9.80 -12.86 1.58
CA ASN A 27 -10.51 -11.59 1.45
C ASN A 27 -11.09 -11.17 2.82
N PRO A 28 -10.63 -10.03 3.39
CA PRO A 28 -11.03 -9.59 4.73
C PRO A 28 -12.52 -9.32 4.91
N GLU A 29 -13.23 -9.01 3.82
CA GLU A 29 -14.67 -8.70 3.87
C GLU A 29 -15.52 -9.97 3.83
N SER A 30 -15.06 -11.03 3.15
CA SER A 30 -15.86 -12.25 2.97
C SER A 30 -15.60 -13.31 4.03
N ASN A 31 -14.40 -13.31 4.66
CA ASN A 31 -13.90 -14.39 5.52
C ASN A 31 -14.04 -15.82 4.94
N SER A 32 -14.26 -15.94 3.62
CA SER A 32 -14.67 -17.19 2.96
C SER A 32 -13.55 -17.79 2.10
N GLY A 33 -12.30 -17.39 2.35
CA GLY A 33 -11.11 -17.83 1.63
C GLY A 33 -10.52 -16.77 0.69
N GLN A 34 -9.52 -17.17 -0.08
CA GLN A 34 -8.91 -16.35 -1.14
C GLN A 34 -9.84 -16.37 -2.37
N ILE A 35 -10.83 -15.47 -2.39
CA ILE A 35 -11.86 -15.43 -3.42
C ILE A 35 -12.13 -14.01 -3.94
N THR A 36 -12.40 -13.93 -5.24
CA THR A 36 -12.91 -12.73 -5.92
C THR A 36 -14.37 -12.98 -6.30
N ALA A 37 -15.30 -12.53 -5.45
CA ALA A 37 -16.75 -12.64 -5.68
C ALA A 37 -17.52 -11.54 -4.93
N GLY A 38 -18.80 -11.37 -5.26
CA GLY A 38 -19.72 -10.49 -4.52
C GLY A 38 -19.36 -9.00 -4.52
N SER A 39 -18.52 -8.55 -5.46
CA SER A 39 -17.99 -7.18 -5.49
C SER A 39 -17.23 -6.79 -4.21
N LEU A 40 -16.67 -7.77 -3.49
CA LEU A 40 -16.03 -7.56 -2.19
C LEU A 40 -14.54 -7.21 -2.28
N SER A 41 -13.90 -7.33 -3.44
CA SER A 41 -12.43 -7.17 -3.54
C SER A 41 -11.97 -5.77 -3.16
N VAL A 42 -12.53 -4.72 -3.77
CA VAL A 42 -12.13 -3.34 -3.39
C VAL A 42 -12.53 -3.07 -1.94
N LYS A 43 -13.73 -3.45 -1.52
CA LYS A 43 -14.23 -3.22 -0.16
C LYS A 43 -13.32 -3.83 0.92
N GLY A 44 -12.98 -5.11 0.78
CA GLY A 44 -12.17 -5.83 1.76
C GLY A 44 -10.70 -5.40 1.79
N PHE A 45 -10.15 -5.00 0.65
CA PHE A 45 -8.73 -4.63 0.56
C PHE A 45 -8.46 -3.12 0.58
N TRP A 46 -9.50 -2.27 0.63
CA TRP A 46 -9.36 -0.82 0.67
C TRP A 46 -8.47 -0.35 1.82
N ASP A 47 -8.86 -0.64 3.05
CA ASP A 47 -8.12 -0.20 4.23
C ASP A 47 -6.72 -0.84 4.35
N PRO A 48 -6.54 -2.16 4.13
CA PRO A 48 -5.21 -2.77 4.13
C PRO A 48 -4.25 -2.10 3.13
N LEU A 49 -4.69 -1.87 1.88
CA LEU A 49 -3.84 -1.28 0.85
C LEU A 49 -3.50 0.18 1.15
N ARG A 50 -4.45 0.97 1.67
CA ARG A 50 -4.17 2.35 2.11
C ARG A 50 -3.17 2.37 3.27
N LYS A 51 -3.38 1.56 4.30
CA LYS A 51 -2.46 1.51 5.44
C LYS A 51 -1.05 1.09 5.01
N ALA A 52 -0.94 0.12 4.11
CA ALA A 52 0.34 -0.28 3.54
C ALA A 52 1.03 0.88 2.81
N GLY A 53 0.32 1.60 1.95
CA GLY A 53 0.88 2.74 1.21
C GLY A 53 1.32 3.88 2.12
N ALA A 54 0.49 4.25 3.10
CA ALA A 54 0.81 5.29 4.07
C ALA A 54 2.04 4.92 4.93
N ALA A 55 2.16 3.65 5.32
CA ALA A 55 3.31 3.16 6.08
C ALA A 55 4.61 3.24 5.27
N VAL A 56 4.58 2.88 3.98
CA VAL A 56 5.75 3.00 3.10
C VAL A 56 6.15 4.45 2.92
N LYS A 57 5.18 5.35 2.65
CA LYS A 57 5.44 6.79 2.52
C LYS A 57 6.09 7.37 3.78
N LEU A 58 5.58 7.02 4.96
CA LEU A 58 6.18 7.46 6.22
C LEU A 58 7.61 6.96 6.37
N LYS A 59 7.87 5.68 6.07
CA LYS A 59 9.23 5.11 6.15
C LYS A 59 10.21 5.79 5.19
N LEU A 60 9.79 6.12 3.98
CA LEU A 60 10.63 6.86 3.02
C LEU A 60 10.99 8.25 3.56
N ARG A 61 10.01 8.99 4.10
CA ARG A 61 10.25 10.29 4.73
C ARG A 61 11.20 10.18 5.93
N GLN A 62 11.03 9.17 6.77
CA GLN A 62 11.91 8.91 7.91
C GLN A 62 13.34 8.61 7.48
N ALA A 63 13.53 7.78 6.45
CA ALA A 63 14.85 7.46 5.91
C ALA A 63 15.55 8.71 5.31
N ALA A 64 14.81 9.54 4.58
CA ALA A 64 15.31 10.79 4.03
C ALA A 64 15.72 11.78 5.14
N ALA A 65 14.85 11.97 6.13
CA ALA A 65 15.08 12.81 7.31
C ALA A 65 16.33 12.38 8.08
N GLN A 66 16.49 11.08 8.33
CA GLN A 66 17.67 10.51 8.97
C GLN A 66 18.94 10.78 8.16
N ARG A 67 18.88 10.61 6.84
CA ARG A 67 20.03 10.85 5.94
C ARG A 67 20.45 12.31 5.92
N TRP A 68 19.49 13.23 5.89
CA TRP A 68 19.74 14.67 5.81
C TRP A 68 19.89 15.35 7.17
N ARG A 69 19.60 14.64 8.26
CA ARG A 69 19.63 15.13 9.65
C ARG A 69 18.69 16.32 9.86
N ILE A 70 17.49 16.23 9.30
CA ILE A 70 16.42 17.21 9.45
C ILE A 70 15.16 16.54 10.05
N PRO A 71 14.19 17.31 10.59
CA PRO A 71 12.89 16.79 10.98
C PRO A 71 12.14 16.07 9.83
N VAL A 72 11.32 15.07 10.15
CA VAL A 72 10.55 14.30 9.15
C VAL A 72 9.49 15.18 8.48
N GLU A 73 9.00 16.17 9.20
CA GLU A 73 8.03 17.17 8.77
C GLU A 73 8.58 18.02 7.61
N GLU A 74 9.90 18.17 7.51
CA GLU A 74 10.57 18.88 6.41
C GLU A 74 10.81 17.98 5.18
N CYS A 75 10.56 16.67 5.29
CA CYS A 75 10.61 15.75 4.16
C CYS A 75 9.23 15.56 3.55
N SER A 76 9.13 15.60 2.22
CA SER A 76 7.94 15.19 1.47
C SER A 76 8.30 14.07 0.49
N ALA A 77 7.38 13.13 0.27
CA ALA A 77 7.52 12.10 -0.76
C ALA A 77 6.88 12.63 -2.05
N ARG A 78 7.47 12.30 -3.21
CA ARG A 78 6.88 12.61 -4.52
C ARG A 78 7.36 11.59 -5.53
N SER A 79 6.41 10.97 -6.22
CA SER A 79 6.67 9.96 -7.26
C SER A 79 7.44 8.73 -6.75
N GLY A 80 7.33 8.41 -5.45
CA GLY A 80 8.12 7.38 -4.77
C GLY A 80 9.30 7.95 -4.01
#